data_AF-A0A6V7ME82-F1
#
_entry.id   AF-A0A6V7ME82-F1
#
_cell.length_a   1.000
_cell.length_b   1.000
_cell.length_c   1.000
_cell.angle_alpha   90.00
_cell.angle_beta   90.00
_cell.angle_gamma   90.00
#
_symmetry.space_group_name_H-M   'P 1'
#
loop_
_entity.id
_entity.type
_entity.pdbx_description
1 polymer ?
#
loop_
_entity_poly.entity_id
_entity_poly.type
_entity_poly.pdbx_seq_one_letter_code
_entity_poly.pdbx_strand_id
1 'polypeptide(L)'
;VRRDHEPYVASGPQVNTQNHGQTNRFEGYGSIQRAPLQNPQNSRKSGRQVIQTLDCPDAFSGLLPHPSECTKFLQCDHGRAHVMDCGPGTVFNPSTTVCDWPYNVPGCG
;
A
#
# COMPACT_ATOMS: atom_id res chain seq x y z
N VAL A 1 -18.71 30.43 27.49
CA VAL A 1 -18.12 29.41 28.39
C VAL A 1 -17.92 28.15 27.58
N ARG A 2 -16.74 27.55 27.71
CA ARG A 2 -16.02 26.69 26.76
C ARG A 2 -16.78 25.39 26.44
N ARG A 3 -16.73 24.92 25.19
CA ARG A 3 -16.90 23.49 24.89
C ARG A 3 -15.52 22.98 24.50
N ASP A 4 -14.80 22.50 25.50
CA ASP A 4 -13.55 21.80 25.34
C ASP A 4 -13.87 20.44 24.70
N HIS A 5 -13.41 20.22 23.47
CA HIS A 5 -13.45 18.90 22.83
C HIS A 5 -12.12 18.20 23.14
N GLU A 6 -12.19 17.27 24.08
CA GLU A 6 -11.12 16.42 24.58
C GLU A 6 -10.45 15.61 23.45
N PRO A 7 -9.11 15.53 23.37
CA PRO A 7 -8.41 14.73 22.37
C PRO A 7 -8.50 13.23 22.68
N TYR A 8 -8.84 12.44 21.66
CA TYR A 8 -8.83 10.98 21.72
C TYR A 8 -7.39 10.48 21.94
N VAL A 9 -7.09 10.06 23.17
CA VAL A 9 -5.85 9.37 23.54
C VAL A 9 -6.04 7.88 23.25
N ALA A 10 -5.35 7.35 22.24
CA ALA A 10 -5.30 5.90 21.99
C ALA A 10 -3.97 5.34 22.52
N SER A 11 -4.01 4.77 23.73
CA SER A 11 -2.94 3.99 24.33
C SER A 11 -3.11 2.50 23.97
N GLY A 12 -2.22 1.98 23.13
CA GLY A 12 -2.09 0.54 22.82
C GLY A 12 -0.70 0.01 23.24
N PRO A 13 -0.58 -1.29 23.58
CA PRO A 13 0.54 -1.81 24.36
C PRO A 13 1.83 -1.95 23.55
N GLN A 14 2.95 -1.55 24.16
CA GLN A 14 4.31 -1.79 23.68
C GLN A 14 4.64 -3.28 23.86
N VAL A 15 4.86 -4.02 22.77
CA VAL A 15 5.48 -5.35 22.81
C VAL A 15 6.97 -5.18 22.59
N ASN A 16 7.74 -5.41 23.64
CA ASN A 16 9.18 -5.45 23.59
C ASN A 16 9.66 -6.73 24.26
N THR A 17 10.13 -7.71 23.48
CA THR A 17 10.94 -8.82 24.00
C THR A 17 11.94 -9.27 22.95
N GLN A 18 13.19 -8.90 23.19
CA GLN A 18 14.42 -9.47 22.63
C GLN A 18 14.49 -10.96 22.98
N ASN A 19 14.86 -11.84 22.05
CA ASN A 19 15.57 -13.06 22.41
C ASN A 19 16.47 -13.55 21.27
N HIS A 20 17.76 -13.65 21.62
CA HIS A 20 18.85 -14.21 20.84
C HIS A 20 18.69 -15.73 20.69
N GLY A 21 18.99 -16.24 19.50
CA GLY A 21 19.13 -17.68 19.25
C GLY A 21 19.89 -17.93 17.95
N GLN A 22 21.21 -17.73 17.99
CA GLN A 22 22.12 -18.19 16.92
C GLN A 22 22.40 -19.68 17.12
N THR A 23 22.01 -20.52 16.16
CA THR A 23 22.57 -21.88 16.04
C THR A 23 23.03 -22.10 14.60
N ASN A 24 24.30 -21.79 14.32
CA ASN A 24 24.98 -22.19 13.10
C ASN A 24 25.48 -23.63 13.25
N ARG A 25 24.92 -24.56 12.47
CA ARG A 25 25.55 -25.86 12.21
C ARG A 25 24.91 -26.51 11.00
N PHE A 26 25.58 -26.48 9.84
CA PHE A 26 25.61 -27.62 8.90
C PHE A 26 26.85 -27.49 8.00
N GLU A 27 27.69 -28.53 8.05
CA GLU A 27 28.92 -28.71 7.27
C GLU A 27 28.57 -29.05 5.82
N GLY A 28 29.38 -28.55 4.88
CA GLY A 28 29.13 -28.65 3.45
C GLY A 28 29.66 -29.91 2.77
N TYR A 29 29.12 -30.21 1.58
CA TYR A 29 29.75 -31.00 0.52
C TYR A 29 28.97 -30.86 -0.81
N GLY A 30 29.68 -30.55 -1.91
CA GLY A 30 29.29 -30.94 -3.27
C GLY A 30 28.85 -29.83 -4.23
N SER A 31 29.74 -29.46 -5.13
CA SER A 31 29.51 -28.60 -6.30
C SER A 31 29.52 -29.41 -7.59
N ILE A 32 28.40 -29.50 -8.33
CA ILE A 32 28.37 -29.68 -9.80
C ILE A 32 27.13 -28.95 -10.37
N GLN A 33 27.36 -27.98 -11.24
CA GLN A 33 26.33 -27.19 -11.94
C GLN A 33 25.95 -27.84 -13.28
N ARG A 34 24.66 -28.11 -13.52
CA ARG A 34 24.03 -28.20 -14.85
C ARG A 34 22.63 -27.58 -14.80
N ALA A 35 22.33 -26.67 -15.71
CA ALA A 35 21.04 -25.99 -15.94
C ALA A 35 20.58 -26.26 -17.40
N PRO A 36 19.38 -25.84 -17.87
CA PRO A 36 18.03 -25.92 -17.28
C PRO A 36 17.00 -26.54 -18.26
N LEU A 37 15.81 -26.94 -17.77
CA LEU A 37 14.56 -26.91 -18.55
C LEU A 37 13.48 -26.25 -17.69
N GLN A 38 13.09 -25.03 -18.05
CA GLN A 38 12.03 -24.27 -17.39
C GLN A 38 10.68 -24.99 -17.50
N ASN A 39 9.96 -25.13 -16.39
CA ASN A 39 8.64 -24.48 -16.23
C ASN A 39 8.23 -24.45 -14.75
N PRO A 40 8.73 -23.49 -13.95
CA PRO A 40 8.01 -23.09 -12.77
C PRO A 40 6.87 -22.17 -13.23
N GLN A 41 5.61 -22.58 -13.03
CA GLN A 41 4.50 -21.61 -13.00
C GLN A 41 4.72 -20.70 -11.79
N ASN A 42 5.49 -19.68 -12.12
CA ASN A 42 6.15 -18.72 -11.27
C ASN A 42 5.10 -17.81 -10.65
N SER A 43 4.56 -18.20 -9.50
CA SER A 43 3.80 -17.29 -8.64
C SER A 43 4.69 -16.46 -7.71
N ARG A 44 5.96 -16.22 -8.09
CA ARG A 44 6.77 -15.14 -7.52
C ARG A 44 6.58 -13.87 -8.37
N LYS A 45 5.39 -13.28 -8.32
CA LYS A 45 5.19 -11.85 -8.59
C LYS A 45 5.22 -11.21 -7.20
N SER A 46 6.12 -10.32 -6.81
CA SER A 46 6.69 -9.21 -7.55
C SER A 46 8.07 -8.89 -6.99
N GLY A 47 9.10 -9.03 -7.82
CA GLY A 47 10.38 -8.37 -7.61
C GLY A 47 10.66 -7.53 -8.85
N ARG A 48 9.96 -6.40 -9.02
CA ARG A 48 10.14 -5.50 -10.16
C ARG A 48 9.50 -4.13 -9.89
N GLN A 49 10.36 -3.13 -9.64
CA GLN A 49 10.08 -1.68 -9.65
C GLN A 49 9.10 -1.20 -8.56
N VAL A 50 9.50 -0.16 -7.82
CA VAL A 50 8.58 0.64 -6.98
C VAL A 50 7.73 1.49 -7.93
N ILE A 51 6.88 0.84 -8.71
CA ILE A 51 5.76 1.51 -9.37
C ILE A 51 4.72 1.59 -8.28
N GLN A 52 4.34 2.80 -7.86
CA GLN A 52 3.24 2.99 -6.93
C GLN A 52 2.03 2.23 -7.49
N THR A 53 1.71 1.08 -6.91
CA THR A 53 0.83 0.12 -7.57
C THR A 53 -0.61 0.62 -7.53
N LEU A 54 -1.32 0.46 -8.64
CA LEU A 54 -2.76 0.73 -8.76
C LEU A 54 -3.57 -0.40 -8.11
N ASP A 55 -3.16 -0.81 -6.92
CA ASP A 55 -3.70 -1.96 -6.23
C ASP A 55 -4.47 -1.50 -4.99
N CYS A 56 -5.60 -2.14 -4.76
CA CYS A 56 -6.34 -2.01 -3.51
C CYS A 56 -5.82 -3.06 -2.52
N PRO A 57 -5.74 -2.75 -1.21
CA PRO A 57 -5.42 -3.74 -0.20
C PRO A 57 -6.40 -4.93 -0.25
N ASP A 58 -5.94 -6.12 0.13
CA ASP A 58 -6.77 -7.33 0.14
C ASP A 58 -8.04 -7.11 0.98
N ALA A 59 -9.20 -7.47 0.41
CA ALA A 59 -10.53 -7.29 1.00
C ALA A 59 -10.92 -5.83 1.35
N PHE A 60 -10.15 -4.82 0.92
CA PHE A 60 -10.52 -3.43 1.11
C PHE A 60 -11.58 -2.98 0.10
N SER A 61 -12.58 -2.25 0.60
CA SER A 61 -13.59 -1.56 -0.20
C SER A 61 -13.65 -0.10 0.23
N GLY A 62 -13.55 0.82 -0.72
CA GLY A 62 -13.43 2.26 -0.43
C GLY A 62 -12.78 3.03 -1.57
N LEU A 63 -12.43 4.29 -1.32
CA LEU A 63 -11.76 5.15 -2.29
C LEU A 63 -10.32 5.45 -1.86
N LEU A 64 -9.36 5.29 -2.78
CA LEU A 64 -7.94 5.60 -2.56
C LEU A 64 -7.45 6.59 -3.61
N PRO A 65 -6.45 7.43 -3.29
CA PRO A 65 -5.86 8.34 -4.27
C PRO A 65 -5.15 7.56 -5.38
N HIS A 66 -5.22 8.06 -6.61
CA HIS A 66 -4.38 7.52 -7.68
C HIS A 66 -2.92 7.98 -7.43
N PRO A 67 -1.94 7.08 -7.54
CA PRO A 67 -0.58 7.35 -7.09
C PRO A 67 0.16 8.40 -7.93
N SER A 68 -0.18 8.52 -9.22
CA SER A 68 0.53 9.39 -10.17
C SER A 68 -0.34 10.49 -10.80
N GLU A 69 -1.66 10.48 -10.58
CA GLU A 69 -2.59 11.38 -11.28
C GLU A 69 -3.64 11.91 -10.31
N CYS A 70 -3.50 13.15 -9.89
CA CYS A 70 -4.42 13.77 -8.92
C CYS A 70 -5.88 13.85 -9.42
N THR A 71 -6.10 13.88 -10.73
CA THR A 71 -7.44 13.91 -11.35
C THR A 71 -8.12 12.55 -11.36
N LYS A 72 -7.47 11.49 -10.83
CA LYS A 72 -7.99 10.14 -10.77
C LYS A 72 -7.98 9.61 -9.33
N PHE A 73 -8.81 8.61 -9.09
CA PHE A 73 -8.85 7.85 -7.84
C PHE A 73 -9.14 6.38 -8.12
N LEU A 74 -8.87 5.53 -7.13
CA LEU A 74 -9.18 4.12 -7.16
C LEU A 74 -10.47 3.89 -6.37
N GLN A 75 -11.48 3.33 -7.02
CA GLN A 75 -12.63 2.74 -6.36
C GLN A 75 -12.35 1.26 -6.14
N CYS A 76 -12.20 0.87 -4.88
CA CYS A 76 -11.90 -0.49 -4.46
C CYS A 76 -13.19 -1.24 -4.12
N ASP A 77 -13.32 -2.46 -4.65
CA ASP A 77 -14.37 -3.41 -4.29
C ASP A 77 -13.74 -4.77 -3.98
N HIS A 78 -13.68 -5.13 -2.69
CA HIS A 78 -13.11 -6.39 -2.19
C HIS A 78 -11.68 -6.63 -2.71
N GLY A 79 -10.83 -5.60 -2.66
CA GLY A 79 -9.44 -5.66 -3.15
C GLY A 79 -9.29 -5.49 -4.66
N ARG A 80 -10.38 -5.29 -5.41
CA ARG A 80 -10.33 -5.00 -6.85
C ARG A 80 -10.35 -3.51 -7.10
N ALA A 81 -9.33 -2.99 -7.77
CA ALA A 81 -9.21 -1.58 -8.09
C ALA A 81 -9.92 -1.22 -9.40
N HIS A 82 -10.71 -0.15 -9.36
CA HIS A 82 -11.29 0.50 -10.53
C HIS A 82 -10.80 1.94 -10.59
N VAL A 83 -10.08 2.31 -11.65
CA VAL A 83 -9.61 3.69 -11.83
C VAL A 83 -10.78 4.55 -12.30
N MET A 84 -11.05 5.63 -11.57
CA MET A 84 -12.13 6.56 -11.82
C MET A 84 -11.56 7.97 -12.02
N ASP A 85 -12.17 8.71 -12.93
CA ASP A 85 -11.85 10.12 -13.17
C ASP A 85 -12.67 11.03 -12.26
N CYS A 86 -12.04 12.07 -11.74
CA CYS A 86 -12.72 13.20 -11.16
C CYS A 86 -13.38 14.07 -12.25
N GLY A 87 -14.32 14.92 -11.82
CA GLY A 87 -14.93 15.91 -12.71
C GLY A 87 -13.89 16.89 -13.28
N PRO A 88 -14.17 17.54 -14.43
CA PRO A 88 -13.25 18.48 -15.04
C PRO A 88 -12.76 19.55 -14.06
N GLY A 89 -11.45 19.73 -13.96
CA GLY A 89 -10.82 20.73 -13.09
C GLY A 89 -10.78 20.37 -11.59
N THR A 90 -11.18 19.16 -11.22
CA THR A 90 -11.15 18.68 -9.82
C THR A 90 -10.14 17.55 -9.65
N VAL A 91 -9.67 17.36 -8.42
CA VAL A 91 -8.71 16.34 -8.01
C VAL A 91 -9.24 15.58 -6.80
N PHE A 92 -8.82 14.33 -6.62
CA PHE A 92 -9.28 13.53 -5.49
C PHE A 92 -8.68 14.02 -4.18
N ASN A 93 -9.54 14.34 -3.21
CA ASN A 93 -9.16 14.72 -1.86
C ASN A 93 -9.23 13.49 -0.94
N PRO A 94 -8.10 12.91 -0.50
CA PRO A 94 -8.12 11.74 0.37
C PRO A 94 -8.62 12.03 1.79
N SER A 95 -8.65 13.29 2.23
CA SER A 95 -9.16 13.67 3.56
C SER A 95 -10.68 13.67 3.62
N THR A 96 -11.35 13.99 2.52
CA THR A 96 -12.82 14.02 2.42
C THR A 96 -13.38 12.89 1.56
N THR A 97 -12.51 12.12 0.89
CA THR A 97 -12.85 11.02 -0.04
C THR A 97 -13.76 11.45 -1.19
N VAL A 98 -13.63 12.69 -1.65
CA VAL A 98 -14.39 13.25 -2.78
C VAL A 98 -13.47 14.03 -3.73
N CYS A 99 -13.94 14.28 -4.95
CA CYS A 99 -13.27 15.19 -5.86
C CYS A 99 -13.51 16.63 -5.42
N ASP A 100 -12.44 17.40 -5.25
CA ASP A 100 -12.44 18.77 -4.77
C ASP A 100 -11.53 19.62 -5.66
N TRP A 101 -11.52 20.93 -5.46
CA TRP A 101 -10.64 21.82 -6.19
C TRP A 101 -9.18 21.64 -5.77
N PRO A 102 -8.21 21.76 -6.71
CA PRO A 102 -6.78 21.58 -6.44
C PRO A 102 -6.24 22.38 -5.25
N TYR A 103 -6.72 23.61 -5.05
CA TYR A 103 -6.28 24.47 -3.94
C TYR A 103 -6.71 23.96 -2.55
N ASN A 104 -7.68 23.05 -2.49
CA ASN A 104 -8.11 22.38 -1.25
C ASN A 104 -7.33 21.07 -0.99
N VAL A 105 -6.49 20.61 -1.94
CA VAL A 105 -5.76 19.34 -1.86
C VAL A 105 -4.26 19.60 -1.90
N PRO A 106 -3.58 19.59 -0.74
CA PRO A 106 -2.13 19.77 -0.68
C PRO A 106 -1.40 18.72 -1.54
N GLY A 107 -0.51 19.17 -2.41
CA GLY A 107 0.29 18.31 -3.30
C GLY A 107 -0.31 18.06 -4.68
N CYS A 108 -1.49 18.60 -4.98
CA CYS A 108 -2.18 18.43 -6.25
C CYS A 108 -2.57 19.77 -6.95
N GLY A 109 -2.03 20.91 -6.50
CA GLY A 109 -2.33 22.26 -7.00
C GLY A 109 -1.12 23.18 -7.04
#